data_AF-A0A7S2P9F9-F1
#
_entry.id   AF-A0A7S2P9F9-F1
#
_cell.length_a   1.000
_cell.length_b   1.000
_cell.length_c   1.000
_cell.angle_alpha   90.00
_cell.angle_beta   90.00
_cell.angle_gamma   90.00
#
_symmetry.space_group_name_H-M   'P 1'
#
loop_
_entity.id
_entity.type
_entity.pdbx_description
1 polymer ?
#
loop_
_entity_poly.entity_id
_entity_poly.type
_entity_poly.pdbx_seq_one_letter_code
_entity_poly.pdbx_strand_id
1 'polypeptide(L)'
;GIKISSLECLGFTCERIALSLDAPEIAPDVTDLMLTTIVDGIQADRPDPIRFAAATALRNSLAFTRKNFENENERNMIMKTICEATQSSDAKVRGAAYECISQIAFQYYDKLQSYMQTLFELTFATIRSDEESVALNAIEFWSTLAEEEMELIDMALEFQETGQPVPPEQTCVGYVKAALG
;
A
#
# COMPACT_ATOMS: atom_id res chain seq x y z
N GLY A 1 8.34 -20.24 -13.34
CA GLY A 1 9.12 -21.22 -12.57
C GLY A 1 9.90 -20.52 -11.48
N ILE A 2 11.21 -20.34 -11.65
CA ILE A 2 12.12 -19.84 -10.60
C ILE A 2 11.72 -18.47 -10.04
N LYS A 3 11.35 -17.49 -10.89
CA LYS A 3 10.97 -16.13 -10.42
C LYS A 3 9.70 -16.09 -9.58
N ILE A 4 8.70 -16.91 -9.90
CA ILE A 4 7.43 -16.98 -9.16
C ILE A 4 7.69 -17.61 -7.79
N SER A 5 8.41 -18.74 -7.76
CA SER A 5 8.76 -19.41 -6.51
C SER A 5 9.65 -18.55 -5.59
N SER A 6 10.52 -17.70 -6.15
CA SER A 6 11.30 -16.74 -5.37
C SER A 6 10.43 -15.62 -4.76
N LEU A 7 9.45 -15.09 -5.50
CA LEU A 7 8.54 -14.05 -5.01
C LEU A 7 7.55 -14.59 -3.97
N GLU A 8 7.05 -15.82 -4.16
CA GLU A 8 6.23 -16.52 -3.18
C GLU A 8 7.02 -16.80 -1.90
N CYS A 9 8.24 -17.33 -2.03
CA CYS A 9 9.15 -17.56 -0.89
C CYS A 9 9.46 -16.28 -0.14
N LEU A 10 9.70 -15.18 -0.87
CA LEU A 10 9.89 -13.87 -0.29
C LEU A 10 8.63 -13.44 0.48
N GLY A 11 7.45 -13.51 -0.14
CA GLY A 11 6.18 -13.17 0.50
C GLY A 11 5.94 -13.92 1.82
N PHE A 12 6.23 -15.23 1.87
CA PHE A 12 6.14 -16.01 3.11
C PHE A 12 7.20 -15.62 4.14
N THR A 13 8.41 -15.27 3.71
CA THR A 13 9.48 -14.80 4.59
C THR A 13 9.09 -13.47 5.22
N CYS A 14 8.52 -12.56 4.43
CA CYS A 14 8.04 -11.25 4.84
C CYS A 14 6.92 -11.35 5.89
N GLU A 15 5.91 -12.20 5.65
CA GLU A 15 4.82 -12.47 6.61
C GLU A 15 5.36 -13.04 7.93
N ARG A 16 6.33 -13.96 7.87
CA ARG A 16 6.95 -14.55 9.07
C ARG A 16 7.81 -13.57 9.87
N ILE A 17 8.50 -12.65 9.20
CA ILE A 17 9.31 -11.61 9.86
C ILE A 17 8.39 -10.59 10.53
N ALA A 18 7.30 -10.18 9.89
CA ALA A 18 6.33 -9.24 10.46
C ALA A 18 5.66 -9.77 11.75
N LEU A 19 5.46 -11.10 11.84
CA LEU A 19 4.86 -11.75 13.02
C LEU A 19 5.87 -12.05 14.15
N SER A 20 7.16 -11.80 13.95
CA SER A 20 8.19 -12.14 14.93
C SER A 20 8.67 -10.87 15.65
N LEU A 21 8.25 -10.73 16.91
CA LEU A 21 8.64 -9.63 17.80
C LEU A 21 10.16 -9.53 18.04
N ASP A 22 10.90 -10.62 17.79
CA ASP A 22 12.35 -10.75 17.94
C ASP A 22 13.08 -10.95 16.59
N ALA A 23 12.41 -10.73 15.46
CA ALA A 23 13.10 -10.85 14.17
C ALA A 23 14.16 -9.74 14.03
N PRO A 24 15.39 -10.09 13.61
CA PRO A 24 16.40 -9.08 13.32
C PRO A 24 15.87 -8.15 12.24
N GLU A 25 16.04 -6.84 12.45
CA GLU A 25 15.73 -5.82 11.45
C GLU A 25 16.42 -6.20 10.14
N ILE A 26 15.64 -6.31 9.06
CA ILE A 26 16.20 -6.63 7.74
C ILE A 26 17.16 -5.52 7.37
N ALA A 27 18.38 -5.88 6.98
CA ALA A 27 19.39 -4.90 6.61
C ALA A 27 18.84 -3.99 5.47
N PRO A 28 18.99 -2.65 5.57
CA PRO A 28 18.33 -1.75 4.63
C PRO A 28 18.68 -2.00 3.16
N ASP A 29 19.93 -2.38 2.88
CA ASP A 29 20.40 -2.75 1.54
C ASP A 29 19.67 -3.97 0.96
N VAL A 30 19.29 -4.93 1.82
CA VAL A 30 18.49 -6.09 1.43
C VAL A 30 17.06 -5.66 1.11
N THR A 31 16.46 -4.78 1.92
CA THR A 31 15.11 -4.24 1.65
C THR A 31 15.07 -3.42 0.35
N ASP A 32 16.08 -2.58 0.11
CA ASP A 32 16.18 -1.74 -1.10
C ASP A 32 16.29 -2.60 -2.37
N LEU A 33 17.15 -3.63 -2.34
CA LEU A 33 17.31 -4.57 -3.46
C LEU A 33 16.03 -5.39 -3.70
N MET A 34 15.39 -5.82 -2.62
CA MET A 34 14.13 -6.56 -2.67
C MET A 34 13.03 -5.72 -3.31
N LEU A 35 12.82 -4.48 -2.84
CA LEU A 35 11.85 -3.56 -3.40
C LEU A 35 12.14 -3.23 -4.86
N THR A 36 13.41 -3.00 -5.22
CA THR A 36 13.81 -2.79 -6.62
C THR A 36 13.38 -3.96 -7.51
N THR A 37 13.60 -5.19 -7.04
CA THR A 37 13.23 -6.40 -7.78
C THR A 37 11.71 -6.58 -7.88
N ILE A 38 10.99 -6.28 -6.80
CA ILE A 38 9.52 -6.33 -6.76
C ILE A 38 8.92 -5.31 -7.73
N VAL A 39 9.37 -4.05 -7.66
CA VAL A 39 8.88 -2.95 -8.50
C VAL A 39 9.16 -3.22 -9.97
N ASP A 40 10.33 -3.79 -10.30
CA ASP A 40 10.65 -4.26 -11.66
C ASP A 40 9.74 -5.40 -12.14
N GLY A 41 9.28 -6.25 -11.21
CA GLY A 41 8.35 -7.35 -11.49
C GLY A 41 6.92 -6.90 -11.79
N ILE A 42 6.50 -5.74 -11.30
CA ILE A 42 5.14 -5.20 -11.48
C ILE A 42 4.96 -4.46 -12.82
N GLN A 43 6.07 -4.01 -13.43
CA GLN A 43 6.08 -3.20 -14.65
C GLN A 43 5.18 -3.77 -15.76
N ALA A 44 4.59 -2.88 -16.55
CA ALA A 44 3.61 -3.23 -17.58
C ALA A 44 4.17 -4.11 -18.72
N ASP A 45 5.49 -4.16 -18.90
CA ASP A 45 6.16 -5.01 -19.89
C ASP A 45 6.41 -6.45 -19.38
N ARG A 46 6.11 -6.73 -18.11
CA ARG A 46 6.22 -8.07 -17.53
C ARG A 46 4.97 -8.91 -17.84
N PRO A 47 5.10 -10.25 -17.96
CA PRO A 47 3.94 -11.15 -18.04
C PRO A 47 3.03 -11.01 -16.82
N ASP A 48 1.71 -11.02 -17.02
CA ASP A 48 0.72 -10.84 -15.93
C ASP A 48 0.91 -11.79 -14.73
N PRO A 49 1.26 -13.08 -14.90
CA PRO A 49 1.55 -13.94 -13.74
C PRO A 49 2.73 -13.46 -12.88
N ILE A 50 3.73 -12.81 -13.50
CA ILE A 50 4.87 -12.21 -12.78
C ILE A 50 4.41 -10.94 -12.08
N ARG A 51 3.63 -10.10 -12.77
CA ARG A 51 3.09 -8.85 -12.22
C ARG A 51 2.22 -9.09 -11.00
N PHE A 52 1.33 -10.07 -11.08
CA PHE A 52 0.48 -10.49 -9.97
C PHE A 52 1.32 -10.95 -8.77
N ALA A 53 2.26 -11.88 -8.98
CA ALA A 53 3.11 -12.38 -7.91
C ALA A 53 3.97 -11.27 -7.28
N ALA A 54 4.47 -10.32 -8.09
CA ALA A 54 5.26 -9.20 -7.62
C ALA A 54 4.41 -8.19 -6.82
N ALA A 55 3.19 -7.87 -7.27
CA ALA A 55 2.27 -7.03 -6.52
C ALA A 55 1.90 -7.66 -5.17
N THR A 56 1.61 -8.96 -5.13
CA THR A 56 1.37 -9.68 -3.87
C THR A 56 2.60 -9.67 -2.97
N ALA A 57 3.80 -9.83 -3.52
CA ALA A 57 5.05 -9.72 -2.77
C ALA A 57 5.26 -8.31 -2.20
N LEU A 58 4.92 -7.25 -2.97
CA LEU A 58 4.97 -5.88 -2.48
C LEU A 58 4.06 -5.72 -1.27
N ARG A 59 2.78 -6.10 -1.39
CA ARG A 59 1.79 -6.00 -0.31
C ARG A 59 2.33 -6.60 1.00
N ASN A 60 2.85 -7.83 0.91
CA ASN A 60 3.39 -8.55 2.08
C ASN A 60 4.68 -7.92 2.62
N SER A 61 5.41 -7.18 1.79
CA SER A 61 6.65 -6.51 2.18
C SER A 61 6.45 -5.16 2.86
N LEU A 62 5.29 -4.52 2.66
CA LEU A 62 5.08 -3.13 3.07
C LEU A 62 5.39 -2.89 4.56
N ALA A 63 5.13 -3.89 5.44
CA ALA A 63 5.33 -3.83 6.89
C ALA A 63 6.73 -3.39 7.35
N PHE A 64 7.76 -3.55 6.52
CA PHE A 64 9.15 -3.21 6.86
C PHE A 64 9.80 -2.30 5.80
N THR A 65 8.98 -1.50 5.09
CA THR A 65 9.44 -0.58 4.03
C THR A 65 9.36 0.89 4.44
N ARG A 66 9.23 1.17 5.75
CA ARG A 66 9.08 2.53 6.29
C ARG A 66 10.18 3.48 5.81
N LYS A 67 11.44 3.05 5.84
CA LYS A 67 12.57 3.85 5.35
C LYS A 67 12.43 4.23 3.87
N ASN A 68 11.95 3.31 3.04
CA ASN A 68 11.71 3.55 1.62
C ASN A 68 10.52 4.48 1.39
N PHE A 69 9.45 4.34 2.19
CA PHE A 69 8.31 5.25 2.17
C PHE A 69 8.63 6.63 2.77
N GLU A 70 9.69 6.79 3.56
CA GLU A 70 10.19 8.11 3.99
C GLU A 70 10.99 8.80 2.89
N ASN A 71 11.69 8.04 2.02
CA ASN A 71 12.34 8.57 0.83
C ASN A 71 11.30 8.87 -0.26
N GLU A 72 11.06 10.16 -0.52
CA GLU A 72 10.08 10.59 -1.52
C GLU A 72 10.30 10.01 -2.91
N ASN A 73 11.55 9.85 -3.37
CA ASN A 73 11.83 9.32 -4.70
C ASN A 73 11.45 7.84 -4.80
N GLU A 74 11.74 7.05 -3.78
CA GLU A 74 11.42 5.62 -3.72
C GLU A 74 9.91 5.42 -3.57
N ARG A 75 9.29 6.18 -2.66
CA ARG A 75 7.83 6.21 -2.50
C ARG A 75 7.12 6.56 -3.80
N ASN A 76 7.57 7.59 -4.51
CA ASN A 76 7.02 7.99 -5.81
C ASN A 76 7.13 6.86 -6.84
N MET A 77 8.25 6.14 -6.87
CA MET A 77 8.45 5.01 -7.78
C MET A 77 7.50 3.84 -7.46
N ILE A 78 7.32 3.52 -6.19
CA ILE A 78 6.38 2.48 -5.73
C ILE A 78 4.94 2.89 -6.08
N MET A 79 4.52 4.09 -5.68
CA MET A 79 3.15 4.58 -5.89
C MET A 79 2.81 4.67 -7.38
N LYS A 80 3.72 5.18 -8.21
CA LYS A 80 3.53 5.22 -9.66
C LYS A 80 3.34 3.81 -10.22
N THR A 81 4.22 2.88 -9.88
CA THR A 81 4.18 1.51 -10.41
C THR A 81 2.89 0.78 -10.03
N ILE A 82 2.41 0.96 -8.79
CA ILE A 82 1.16 0.36 -8.34
C ILE A 82 -0.07 1.03 -8.96
N CYS A 83 -0.08 2.36 -9.09
CA CYS A 83 -1.15 3.07 -9.79
C CYS A 83 -1.25 2.65 -11.28
N GLU A 84 -0.13 2.40 -11.94
CA GLU A 84 -0.13 1.84 -13.31
C GLU A 84 -0.65 0.40 -13.34
N ALA A 85 -0.36 -0.40 -12.32
CA ALA A 85 -0.84 -1.79 -12.23
C ALA A 85 -2.36 -1.90 -12.01
N THR A 86 -3.02 -0.91 -11.39
CA THR A 86 -4.49 -0.87 -11.31
C THR A 86 -5.16 -0.72 -12.68
N GLN A 87 -4.41 -0.33 -13.72
CA GLN A 87 -4.90 -0.18 -15.09
C GLN A 87 -4.56 -1.38 -15.98
N SER A 88 -4.08 -2.49 -15.40
CA SER A 88 -3.78 -3.73 -16.12
C SER A 88 -5.00 -4.30 -16.84
N SER A 89 -4.81 -4.95 -18.00
CA SER A 89 -5.87 -5.75 -18.63
C SER A 89 -6.24 -7.00 -17.82
N ASP A 90 -5.29 -7.55 -17.05
CA ASP A 90 -5.53 -8.70 -16.18
C ASP A 90 -6.11 -8.26 -14.83
N ALA A 91 -7.28 -8.81 -14.48
CA ALA A 91 -8.01 -8.41 -13.29
C ALA A 91 -7.34 -8.84 -11.98
N LYS A 92 -6.55 -9.93 -11.98
CA LYS A 92 -5.80 -10.34 -10.78
C LYS A 92 -4.70 -9.34 -10.47
N VAL A 93 -4.02 -8.84 -11.51
CA VAL A 93 -3.03 -7.77 -11.35
C VAL A 93 -3.69 -6.50 -10.80
N ARG A 94 -4.86 -6.11 -11.32
CA ARG A 94 -5.60 -4.94 -10.79
C ARG A 94 -6.00 -5.12 -9.33
N GLY A 95 -6.56 -6.29 -8.98
CA GLY A 95 -6.93 -6.61 -7.60
C GLY A 95 -5.74 -6.55 -6.64
N ALA A 96 -4.63 -7.22 -6.96
CA ALA A 96 -3.42 -7.19 -6.15
C ALA A 96 -2.82 -5.78 -6.00
N ALA A 97 -2.94 -4.93 -7.03
CA ALA A 97 -2.53 -3.54 -6.97
C ALA A 97 -3.41 -2.72 -6.00
N TYR A 98 -4.73 -2.90 -6.01
CA TYR A 98 -5.62 -2.25 -5.05
C TYR A 98 -5.39 -2.74 -3.62
N GLU A 99 -5.13 -4.03 -3.42
CA GLU A 99 -4.73 -4.55 -2.09
C GLU A 99 -3.43 -3.90 -1.59
N CYS A 100 -2.46 -3.61 -2.48
CA CYS A 100 -1.27 -2.83 -2.11
C CYS A 100 -1.65 -1.41 -1.70
N ILE A 101 -2.57 -0.75 -2.43
CA ILE A 101 -3.01 0.62 -2.12
C ILE A 101 -3.69 0.67 -0.74
N SER A 102 -4.57 -0.28 -0.42
CA SER A 102 -5.19 -0.37 0.91
C SER A 102 -4.13 -0.62 1.99
N GLN A 103 -3.17 -1.52 1.74
CA GLN A 103 -2.11 -1.78 2.70
C GLN A 103 -1.18 -0.57 2.91
N ILE A 104 -0.95 0.25 1.87
CA ILE A 104 -0.23 1.52 1.99
C ILE A 104 -1.03 2.53 2.80
N ALA A 105 -2.35 2.58 2.62
CA ALA A 105 -3.20 3.47 3.41
C ALA A 105 -3.12 3.15 4.91
N PHE A 106 -3.21 1.87 5.25
CA PHE A 106 -3.07 1.37 6.63
C PHE A 106 -1.71 1.72 7.26
N GLN A 107 -0.60 1.59 6.52
CA GLN A 107 0.73 1.77 7.12
C GLN A 107 1.29 3.19 7.01
N TYR A 108 0.84 3.95 6.02
CA TYR A 108 1.48 5.18 5.55
C TYR A 108 0.46 6.27 5.25
N TYR A 109 -0.63 6.35 6.02
CA TYR A 109 -1.67 7.38 5.88
C TYR A 109 -1.08 8.80 5.78
N ASP A 110 -0.08 9.11 6.62
CA ASP A 110 0.63 10.40 6.67
C ASP A 110 1.40 10.73 5.38
N LYS A 111 1.63 9.74 4.51
CA LYS A 111 2.34 9.90 3.23
C LYS A 111 1.40 9.96 2.03
N LEU A 112 0.08 9.80 2.20
CA LEU A 112 -0.86 9.68 1.08
C LEU A 112 -1.17 10.99 0.35
N GLN A 113 -0.99 12.14 1.00
CA GLN A 113 -1.56 13.42 0.55
C GLN A 113 -1.26 13.74 -0.93
N SER A 114 -0.01 13.54 -1.36
CA SER A 114 0.43 13.84 -2.74
C SER A 114 -0.18 12.91 -3.80
N TYR A 115 -0.76 11.78 -3.39
CA TYR A 115 -1.30 10.75 -4.29
C TYR A 115 -2.83 10.69 -4.27
N MET A 116 -3.48 11.32 -3.28
CA MET A 116 -4.92 11.14 -3.05
C MET A 116 -5.81 11.57 -4.20
N GLN A 117 -5.44 12.60 -4.97
CA GLN A 117 -6.20 12.95 -6.17
C GLN A 117 -6.23 11.80 -7.18
N THR A 118 -5.05 11.24 -7.50
CA THR A 118 -4.92 10.10 -8.41
C THR A 118 -5.65 8.86 -7.86
N LEU A 119 -5.48 8.57 -6.57
CA LEU A 119 -6.14 7.42 -5.93
C LEU A 119 -7.67 7.57 -5.94
N PHE A 120 -8.19 8.77 -5.72
CA PHE A 120 -9.61 9.05 -5.83
C PHE A 120 -10.13 8.78 -7.25
N GLU A 121 -9.47 9.32 -8.27
CA GLU A 121 -9.86 9.12 -9.67
C GLU A 121 -9.85 7.63 -10.07
N LEU A 122 -8.78 6.90 -9.72
CA LEU A 122 -8.63 5.48 -10.02
C LEU A 122 -9.69 4.62 -9.31
N THR A 123 -9.80 4.76 -7.98
CA THR A 123 -10.71 3.93 -7.18
C THR A 123 -12.16 4.12 -7.60
N PHE A 124 -12.62 5.36 -7.77
CA PHE A 124 -14.00 5.63 -8.20
C PHE A 124 -14.28 5.19 -9.64
N ALA A 125 -13.29 5.26 -10.54
CA ALA A 125 -13.44 4.72 -11.89
C ALA A 125 -13.62 3.19 -11.86
N THR A 126 -12.78 2.49 -11.07
CA THR A 126 -12.84 1.04 -10.88
C THR A 126 -14.16 0.62 -10.22
N ILE A 127 -14.59 1.28 -9.14
CA ILE A 127 -15.85 0.97 -8.43
C ILE A 127 -17.06 1.02 -9.38
N ARG A 128 -17.04 1.93 -10.36
CA ARG A 128 -18.17 2.12 -11.29
C ARG A 128 -18.17 1.16 -12.48
N SER A 129 -17.00 0.68 -12.90
CA SER A 129 -16.85 0.16 -14.27
C SER A 129 -16.08 -1.15 -14.37
N ASP A 130 -15.46 -1.62 -13.29
CA ASP A 130 -14.67 -2.86 -13.27
C ASP A 130 -15.51 -4.08 -12.86
N GLU A 131 -14.91 -5.27 -12.88
CA GLU A 131 -15.53 -6.47 -12.34
C GLU A 131 -15.66 -6.41 -10.81
N GLU A 132 -16.66 -7.11 -10.27
CA GLU A 132 -17.06 -7.05 -8.86
C GLU A 132 -15.89 -7.29 -7.90
N SER A 133 -15.05 -8.28 -8.16
CA SER A 133 -13.84 -8.60 -7.38
C SER A 133 -12.87 -7.43 -7.26
N VAL A 134 -12.61 -6.73 -8.36
CA VAL A 134 -11.68 -5.58 -8.37
C VAL A 134 -12.34 -4.34 -7.78
N ALA A 135 -13.63 -4.14 -8.04
CA ALA A 135 -14.42 -3.07 -7.43
C ALA A 135 -14.45 -3.19 -5.89
N LEU A 136 -14.61 -4.40 -5.35
CA LEU A 136 -14.55 -4.64 -3.90
C LEU A 136 -13.18 -4.28 -3.31
N ASN A 137 -12.07 -4.59 -3.99
CA ASN A 137 -10.74 -4.17 -3.53
C ASN A 137 -10.59 -2.64 -3.53
N ALA A 138 -11.17 -1.93 -4.49
CA ALA A 138 -11.16 -0.47 -4.51
C ALA A 138 -12.07 0.15 -3.43
N ILE A 139 -13.18 -0.52 -3.07
CA ILE A 139 -14.01 -0.13 -1.91
C ILE A 139 -13.24 -0.32 -0.60
N GLU A 140 -12.49 -1.42 -0.49
CA GLU A 140 -11.71 -1.72 0.71
C GLU A 140 -10.74 -0.61 1.08
N PHE A 141 -10.11 0.03 0.09
CA PHE A 141 -9.26 1.22 0.33
C PHE A 141 -10.00 2.33 1.10
N TRP A 142 -11.27 2.59 0.76
CA TRP A 142 -12.08 3.59 1.45
C TRP A 142 -12.53 3.13 2.84
N SER A 143 -12.80 1.83 3.01
CA SER A 143 -13.05 1.24 4.33
C SER A 143 -11.82 1.41 5.25
N THR A 144 -10.63 1.05 4.76
CA THR A 144 -9.37 1.22 5.48
C THR A 144 -9.14 2.69 5.85
N LEU A 145 -9.30 3.63 4.91
CA LEU A 145 -9.16 5.05 5.25
C LEU A 145 -10.14 5.51 6.32
N ALA A 146 -11.37 4.99 6.34
CA ALA A 146 -12.37 5.36 7.33
C ALA A 146 -12.01 4.83 8.73
N GLU A 147 -11.46 3.62 8.80
CA GLU A 147 -10.96 3.01 10.03
C GLU A 147 -9.75 3.79 10.57
N GLU A 148 -8.75 4.04 9.71
CA GLU A 148 -7.57 4.83 10.09
C GLU A 148 -7.95 6.25 10.57
N GLU A 149 -8.86 6.92 9.87
CA GLU A 149 -9.30 8.25 10.28
C GLU A 149 -10.05 8.25 11.62
N MET A 150 -10.79 7.19 11.92
CA MET A 150 -11.44 7.02 13.22
C MET A 150 -10.40 6.87 14.34
N GLU A 151 -9.40 6.01 14.15
CA GLU A 151 -8.31 5.83 15.12
C GLU A 151 -7.51 7.11 15.34
N LEU A 152 -7.19 7.85 14.28
CA LEU A 152 -6.48 9.13 14.37
C LEU A 152 -7.31 10.19 15.13
N ILE A 153 -8.63 10.21 14.95
CA ILE A 153 -9.52 11.12 15.68
C ILE A 153 -9.56 10.76 17.17
N ASP A 154 -9.68 9.48 17.51
CA ASP A 154 -9.71 9.01 18.90
C ASP A 154 -8.38 9.33 19.61
N MET A 155 -7.25 9.04 18.97
CA MET A 155 -5.93 9.42 19.49
C MET A 155 -5.80 10.93 19.71
N ALA A 156 -6.31 11.76 18.78
CA ALA A 156 -6.26 13.21 18.93
C ALA A 156 -7.05 13.71 20.16
N LEU A 157 -8.16 13.04 20.52
CA LEU A 157 -8.91 13.33 21.75
C LEU A 157 -8.08 12.99 23.00
N GLU A 158 -7.38 11.86 23.01
CA GLU A 158 -6.50 11.48 24.14
C GLU A 158 -5.34 12.47 24.34
N PHE A 159 -4.70 12.92 23.25
CA PHE A 159 -3.68 13.97 23.30
C PHE A 159 -4.25 15.27 23.88
N GLN A 160 -5.48 15.64 23.49
CA GLN A 160 -6.16 16.82 24.01
C GLN A 160 -6.45 16.70 25.52
N GLU A 161 -6.91 15.54 25.99
CA GLU A 161 -7.19 15.28 27.41
C GLU A 161 -5.93 15.36 28.28
N THR A 162 -4.80 14.89 27.74
CA THR A 162 -3.50 14.92 28.43
C THR A 162 -2.75 16.27 28.25
N GLY A 163 -3.30 17.20 27.47
CA GLY A 163 -2.70 18.50 27.18
C GLY A 163 -1.44 18.42 26.30
N GLN A 164 -1.24 17.31 25.60
CA GLN A 164 -0.14 17.09 24.68
C GLN A 164 -0.54 17.48 23.24
N PRO A 165 0.39 17.98 22.42
CA PRO A 165 0.12 18.24 21.01
C PRO A 165 0.06 16.93 20.22
N VAL A 166 -0.87 16.85 19.26
CA VAL A 166 -0.94 15.74 18.31
C VAL A 166 0.26 15.81 17.35
N PRO A 167 1.04 14.73 17.19
CA PRO A 167 2.12 14.68 16.20
C PRO A 167 1.60 14.90 14.77
N PRO A 168 2.36 15.58 13.89
CA PRO A 168 1.95 15.78 12.50
C PRO A 168 1.63 14.48 11.76
N GLU A 169 2.36 13.39 12.05
CA GLU A 169 2.18 12.07 11.43
C GLU A 169 0.92 11.35 11.94
N GLN A 170 0.34 11.81 13.06
CA GLN A 170 -0.89 11.27 13.67
C GLN A 170 -2.08 12.22 13.50
N THR A 171 -1.99 13.14 12.54
CA THR A 171 -3.08 14.08 12.25
C THR A 171 -4.00 13.50 11.18
N CYS A 172 -5.29 13.35 11.51
CA CYS A 172 -6.33 13.01 10.55
C CYS A 172 -6.49 14.12 9.50
N VAL A 173 -6.32 13.78 8.22
CA VAL A 173 -6.46 14.73 7.10
C VAL A 173 -7.91 14.83 6.63
N GLY A 174 -8.71 13.77 6.80
CA GLY A 174 -10.13 13.73 6.47
C GLY A 174 -10.42 13.47 4.99
N TYR A 175 -9.66 12.58 4.37
CA TYR A 175 -9.84 12.11 2.99
C TYR A 175 -11.23 11.50 2.76
N VAL A 176 -11.75 10.69 3.69
CA VAL A 176 -13.06 10.05 3.50
C VAL A 176 -14.17 11.09 3.46
N LYS A 177 -14.13 12.05 4.40
CA LYS A 177 -15.07 13.16 4.42
C LYS A 177 -14.99 14.00 3.14
N ALA A 178 -13.77 14.26 2.64
CA ALA A 178 -13.57 15.02 1.41
C ALA A 178 -14.10 14.29 0.16
N ALA A 179 -14.06 12.96 0.13
CA ALA A 179 -14.54 12.17 -0.99
C ALA A 179 -16.09 12.04 -1.05
N LEU A 180 -16.76 12.20 0.09
CA LEU A 180 -18.22 12.10 0.22
C LEU A 180 -18.95 13.45 0.17
N GLY A 181 -18.21 14.57 0.24
CA GLY A 181 -18.73 15.95 0.21
C GLY A 181 -18.79 16.53 -1.18
#